data_AF-A0A925ZP10-F1
#
_entry.id   AF-A0A925ZP10-F1
#
_cell.length_a   1.000
_cell.length_b   1.000
_cell.length_c   1.000
_cell.angle_alpha   90.00
_cell.angle_beta   90.00
_cell.angle_gamma   90.00
#
_symmetry.space_group_name_H-M   'P 1'
#
loop_
_entity.id
_entity.type
_entity.pdbx_description
1 polymer ?
#
loop_
_entity_poly.entity_id
_entity_poly.type
_entity_poly.pdbx_seq_one_letter_code
_entity_poly.pdbx_strand_id
1 'polypeptide(L)'
;MDQPARIEPVVRAAPLRELADEIFARVSPYPGFGFHNHCKRLHRFATGLMRKRGLSFDFDLAYLVAMLHDLGIVSEIDEGANYLQRSRALFRRETAGVALPVVPERVLDECMLYNHRVMAVPNLSAEAECFRNAVMIEHSRGLIRFGLERDDIRTAFDEHPRGNFDRVLMDFTWRTIKREPLTLVHGIFF
;
A
#
# COMPACT_ATOMS: atom_id res chain seq x y z
N MET A 1 -21.80 28.86 -31.99
CA MET A 1 -20.48 28.24 -31.77
C MET A 1 -20.72 27.14 -30.75
N ASP A 2 -21.00 25.92 -31.23
CA ASP A 2 -21.33 24.78 -30.37
C ASP A 2 -20.05 24.31 -29.68
N GLN A 3 -20.07 24.30 -28.35
CA GLN A 3 -19.00 23.75 -27.54
C GLN A 3 -19.09 22.22 -27.65
N PRO A 4 -18.02 21.50 -28.06
CA PRO A 4 -18.10 20.04 -28.16
C PRO A 4 -18.45 19.49 -26.79
N ALA A 5 -19.52 18.69 -26.73
CA ALA A 5 -19.97 18.02 -25.53
C ALA A 5 -18.78 17.30 -24.88
N ARG A 6 -18.43 17.70 -23.65
CA ARG A 6 -17.46 16.96 -22.85
C ARG A 6 -18.03 15.55 -22.68
N ILE A 7 -17.41 14.58 -23.34
CA ILE A 7 -17.65 13.18 -23.03
C ILE A 7 -17.12 13.00 -21.61
N GLU A 8 -18.02 12.98 -20.64
CA GLU A 8 -17.62 12.69 -19.26
C GLU A 8 -17.05 11.27 -19.22
N PRO A 9 -15.92 11.06 -18.51
CA PRO A 9 -15.32 9.75 -18.40
C PRO A 9 -16.33 8.80 -17.76
N VAL A 10 -16.53 7.63 -18.37
CA VAL A 10 -17.40 6.59 -17.81
C VAL A 10 -16.77 6.12 -16.50
N VAL A 11 -17.38 6.52 -15.38
CA VAL A 11 -16.98 6.05 -14.05
C VAL A 11 -17.64 4.69 -13.81
N ARG A 12 -16.84 3.63 -13.69
CA ARG A 12 -17.33 2.28 -13.39
C ARG A 12 -17.29 2.02 -11.89
N ALA A 13 -18.38 1.45 -11.36
CA ALA A 13 -18.32 0.76 -10.07
C ALA A 13 -17.55 -0.57 -10.27
N ALA A 14 -16.65 -0.89 -9.35
CA ALA A 14 -15.92 -2.16 -9.35
C ALA A 14 -15.76 -2.66 -7.91
N PRO A 15 -15.87 -3.98 -7.65
CA PRO A 15 -15.48 -4.54 -6.37
C PRO A 15 -13.98 -4.31 -6.15
N LEU A 16 -13.61 -3.39 -5.25
CA LEU A 16 -12.21 -2.94 -5.13
C LEU A 16 -11.25 -4.06 -4.72
N ARG A 17 -11.72 -5.08 -3.99
CA ARG A 17 -10.93 -6.27 -3.65
C ARG A 17 -10.54 -7.08 -4.88
N GLU A 18 -11.50 -7.36 -5.75
CA GLU A 18 -11.27 -8.14 -6.96
C GLU A 18 -10.33 -7.36 -7.89
N LEU A 19 -10.56 -6.05 -8.04
CA LEU A 19 -9.67 -5.17 -8.77
C LEU A 19 -8.23 -5.21 -8.20
N ALA A 20 -8.09 -5.11 -6.88
CA ALA A 20 -6.79 -5.15 -6.22
C ALA A 20 -6.06 -6.47 -6.44
N ASP A 21 -6.76 -7.60 -6.30
CA ASP A 21 -6.19 -8.93 -6.54
C ASP A 21 -5.81 -9.13 -8.01
N GLU A 22 -6.62 -8.64 -8.96
CA GLU A 22 -6.35 -8.69 -10.40
C GLU A 22 -5.09 -7.87 -10.77
N ILE A 23 -5.01 -6.62 -10.29
CA ILE A 23 -3.85 -5.75 -10.49
C ILE A 23 -2.60 -6.40 -9.92
N PHE A 24 -2.68 -6.89 -8.69
CA PHE A 24 -1.54 -7.52 -8.03
C PHE A 24 -1.06 -8.76 -8.80
N ALA A 25 -1.98 -9.64 -9.21
CA ALA A 25 -1.66 -10.84 -9.96
C ALA A 25 -1.02 -10.52 -11.32
N ARG A 26 -1.45 -9.44 -11.97
CA ARG A 26 -0.89 -8.98 -13.25
C ARG A 26 0.50 -8.35 -13.11
N VAL A 27 0.72 -7.54 -12.07
CA VAL A 27 1.93 -6.71 -11.93
C VAL A 27 3.04 -7.43 -11.16
N SER A 28 2.69 -8.20 -10.14
CA SER A 28 3.68 -8.86 -9.28
C SER A 28 4.37 -10.01 -10.04
N PRO A 29 5.70 -9.96 -10.26
CA PRO A 29 6.42 -11.01 -10.98
C PRO A 29 6.79 -12.19 -10.06
N TYR A 30 6.51 -12.11 -8.76
CA TYR A 30 7.01 -13.09 -7.81
C TYR A 30 6.12 -14.33 -7.77
N PRO A 31 6.69 -15.54 -7.92
CA PRO A 31 5.95 -16.76 -7.68
C PRO A 31 5.62 -16.90 -6.19
N GLY A 32 4.60 -17.72 -5.87
CA GLY A 32 4.17 -17.97 -4.50
C GLY A 32 3.27 -16.88 -3.92
N PHE A 33 2.97 -17.01 -2.63
CA PHE A 33 1.95 -16.18 -1.95
C PHE A 33 2.54 -15.18 -0.95
N GLY A 34 3.86 -15.16 -0.74
CA GLY A 34 4.47 -14.39 0.34
C GLY A 34 4.22 -12.88 0.26
N PHE A 35 4.36 -12.30 -0.94
CA PHE A 35 4.13 -10.87 -1.15
C PHE A 35 2.63 -10.51 -1.09
N HIS A 36 1.76 -11.33 -1.67
CA HIS A 36 0.31 -11.18 -1.55
C HIS A 36 -0.14 -11.21 -0.09
N ASN A 37 0.35 -12.18 0.67
CA ASN A 37 0.06 -12.31 2.10
C ASN A 37 0.64 -11.16 2.93
N HIS A 38 1.79 -10.59 2.54
CA HIS A 38 2.31 -9.38 3.16
C HIS A 38 1.32 -8.22 3.05
N CYS A 39 0.78 -7.96 1.86
CA CYS A 39 -0.23 -6.93 1.64
C CYS A 39 -1.51 -7.20 2.45
N LYS A 40 -1.96 -8.46 2.55
CA LYS A 40 -3.12 -8.84 3.37
C LYS A 40 -2.89 -8.61 4.86
N ARG A 41 -1.71 -8.97 5.39
CA ARG A 41 -1.34 -8.67 6.78
C ARG A 41 -1.30 -7.16 7.02
N LEU A 42 -0.71 -6.40 6.09
CA LEU A 42 -0.68 -4.94 6.15
C LEU A 42 -2.08 -4.34 6.24
N HIS A 43 -3.00 -4.77 5.37
CA HIS A 43 -4.41 -4.37 5.39
C HIS A 43 -5.07 -4.66 6.75
N ARG A 44 -4.88 -5.87 7.28
CA ARG A 44 -5.43 -6.28 8.59
C ARG A 44 -4.90 -5.40 9.73
N PHE A 45 -3.60 -5.11 9.75
CA PHE A 45 -3.00 -4.27 10.79
C PHE A 45 -3.43 -2.80 10.66
N ALA A 46 -3.43 -2.24 9.44
CA ALA A 46 -3.82 -0.85 9.20
C ALA A 46 -5.28 -0.62 9.62
N THR A 47 -6.20 -1.48 9.18
CA THR A 47 -7.62 -1.37 9.53
C THR A 47 -7.89 -1.66 11.01
N GLY A 48 -7.12 -2.57 11.63
CA GLY A 48 -7.15 -2.79 13.08
C GLY A 48 -6.76 -1.53 13.87
N LEU A 49 -5.69 -0.85 13.45
CA LEU A 49 -5.25 0.41 14.05
C LEU A 49 -6.27 1.53 13.85
N MET A 50 -6.83 1.66 12.65
CA MET A 50 -7.89 2.64 12.34
C MET A 50 -9.11 2.43 13.23
N ARG A 51 -9.58 1.17 13.35
CA ARG A 51 -10.70 0.82 14.24
C ARG A 51 -10.41 1.18 15.69
N LYS A 52 -9.21 0.84 16.19
CA LYS A 52 -8.81 1.16 17.57
C LYS A 52 -8.81 2.68 17.82
N ARG A 53 -8.50 3.49 16.80
CA ARG A 53 -8.48 4.96 16.86
C ARG A 53 -9.83 5.62 16.53
N GLY A 54 -10.86 4.84 16.20
CA GLY A 54 -12.17 5.38 15.79
C GLY A 54 -12.15 6.12 14.45
N LEU A 55 -11.21 5.78 13.55
CA LEU A 55 -11.09 6.41 12.24
C LEU A 55 -12.03 5.75 11.24
N SER A 56 -12.69 6.57 10.41
CA SER A 56 -13.51 6.10 9.30
C SER A 56 -12.67 6.05 8.03
N PHE A 57 -12.41 4.85 7.53
CA PHE A 57 -11.77 4.63 6.24
C PHE A 57 -12.38 3.39 5.59
N ASP A 58 -12.65 3.46 4.29
CA ASP A 58 -13.30 2.35 3.59
C ASP A 58 -12.42 1.10 3.60
N PHE A 59 -13.00 -0.02 4.01
CA PHE A 59 -12.26 -1.25 4.27
C PHE A 59 -11.68 -1.87 3.00
N ASP A 60 -12.34 -1.71 1.86
CA ASP A 60 -11.93 -2.27 0.58
C ASP A 60 -10.98 -1.33 -0.16
N LEU A 61 -11.13 -0.01 0.01
CA LEU A 61 -10.13 0.96 -0.39
C LEU A 61 -8.82 0.74 0.38
N ALA A 62 -8.87 0.45 1.67
CA ALA A 62 -7.67 0.10 2.45
C ALA A 62 -6.99 -1.16 1.91
N TYR A 63 -7.78 -2.14 1.45
CA TYR A 63 -7.26 -3.35 0.84
C TYR A 63 -6.55 -3.03 -0.48
N LEU A 64 -7.19 -2.24 -1.35
CA LEU A 64 -6.59 -1.79 -2.61
C LEU A 64 -5.26 -1.04 -2.39
N VAL A 65 -5.23 -0.09 -1.45
CA VAL A 65 -3.99 0.63 -1.08
C VAL A 65 -2.91 -0.36 -0.61
N ALA A 66 -3.24 -1.28 0.31
CA ALA A 66 -2.28 -2.25 0.83
C ALA A 66 -1.73 -3.18 -0.26
N MET A 67 -2.56 -3.58 -1.22
CA MET A 67 -2.16 -4.43 -2.34
C MET A 67 -1.19 -3.73 -3.30
N LEU A 68 -1.37 -2.42 -3.53
CA LEU A 68 -0.60 -1.70 -4.53
C LEU A 68 0.62 -0.94 -3.96
N HIS A 69 0.73 -0.77 -2.63
CA HIS A 69 1.70 0.14 -2.01
C HIS A 69 3.17 -0.08 -2.41
N ASP A 70 3.57 -1.32 -2.67
CA ASP A 70 4.95 -1.69 -3.04
C ASP A 70 5.11 -2.13 -4.49
N LEU A 71 4.05 -2.17 -5.30
CA LEU A 71 4.13 -2.66 -6.69
C LEU A 71 5.00 -1.77 -7.59
N GLY A 72 5.20 -0.50 -7.24
CA GLY A 72 6.12 0.41 -7.94
C GLY A 72 7.59 -0.04 -7.94
N ILE A 73 7.98 -0.97 -7.08
CA ILE A 73 9.36 -1.50 -7.07
C ILE A 73 9.61 -2.46 -8.25
N VAL A 74 8.54 -3.05 -8.77
CA VAL A 74 8.55 -3.97 -9.91
C VAL A 74 7.83 -3.44 -11.13
N SER A 75 7.05 -2.36 -11.01
CA SER A 75 6.48 -1.70 -12.18
C SER A 75 7.57 -1.15 -13.09
N GLU A 76 7.44 -1.46 -14.39
CA GLU A 76 8.39 -1.03 -15.43
C GLU A 76 7.89 0.18 -16.23
N ILE A 77 6.59 0.48 -16.16
CA ILE A 77 5.93 1.50 -16.97
C ILE A 77 5.51 2.74 -16.17
N ASP A 78 5.50 2.64 -14.84
CA ASP A 78 5.15 3.76 -13.97
C ASP A 78 6.37 4.62 -13.66
N GLU A 79 6.19 5.93 -13.68
CA GLU A 79 7.25 6.90 -13.46
C GLU A 79 7.24 7.47 -12.03
N GLY A 80 8.42 7.87 -11.56
CA GLY A 80 8.62 8.45 -10.24
C GLY A 80 10.09 8.42 -9.83
N ALA A 81 10.51 9.39 -9.01
CA ALA A 81 11.88 9.48 -8.51
C ALA A 81 12.26 8.32 -7.57
N ASN A 82 11.26 7.62 -7.02
CA ASN A 82 11.45 6.37 -6.28
C ASN A 82 10.26 5.41 -6.46
N TYR A 83 10.39 4.17 -5.97
CA TYR A 83 9.32 3.18 -6.10
C TYR A 83 8.01 3.57 -5.42
N LEU A 84 8.04 4.35 -4.33
CA LEU A 84 6.83 4.81 -3.65
C LEU A 84 6.00 5.72 -4.56
N GLN A 85 6.67 6.62 -5.27
CA GLN A 85 6.04 7.46 -6.29
C GLN A 85 5.55 6.64 -7.47
N ARG A 86 6.28 5.60 -7.89
CA ARG A 86 5.82 4.67 -8.93
C ARG A 86 4.60 3.86 -8.48
N SER A 87 4.53 3.42 -7.22
CA SER A 87 3.35 2.74 -6.67
C SER A 87 2.13 3.66 -6.67
N ARG A 88 2.32 4.94 -6.30
CA ARG A 88 1.27 5.95 -6.40
C ARG A 88 0.83 6.18 -7.85
N ALA A 89 1.76 6.27 -8.79
CA ALA A 89 1.45 6.42 -10.22
C ALA A 89 0.67 5.20 -10.75
N LEU A 90 1.10 3.99 -10.39
CA LEU A 90 0.40 2.74 -10.69
C LEU A 90 -1.04 2.77 -10.16
N PHE A 91 -1.22 3.13 -8.88
CA PHE A 91 -2.54 3.25 -8.28
C PHE A 91 -3.43 4.19 -9.08
N ARG A 92 -2.96 5.40 -9.38
CA ARG A 92 -3.73 6.39 -10.15
C ARG A 92 -4.10 5.89 -11.54
N ARG A 93 -3.19 5.19 -12.23
CA ARG A 93 -3.45 4.60 -13.54
C ARG A 93 -4.54 3.52 -13.45
N GLU A 94 -4.37 2.56 -12.56
CA GLU A 94 -5.26 1.39 -12.48
C GLU A 94 -6.65 1.75 -11.94
N THR A 95 -6.76 2.82 -11.15
CA THR A 95 -8.05 3.33 -10.66
C THR A 95 -8.65 4.42 -11.54
N ALA A 96 -8.02 4.77 -12.67
CA ALA A 96 -8.57 5.77 -13.58
C ALA A 96 -9.97 5.32 -14.07
N GLY A 97 -10.98 6.17 -13.87
CA GLY A 97 -12.37 5.85 -14.22
C GLY A 97 -13.05 4.84 -13.30
N VAL A 98 -12.46 4.47 -12.16
CA VAL A 98 -13.12 3.64 -11.13
C VAL A 98 -13.75 4.56 -10.07
N ALA A 99 -15.00 4.28 -9.67
CA ALA A 99 -15.63 4.95 -8.54
C ALA A 99 -14.95 4.50 -7.24
N LEU A 100 -14.10 5.36 -6.68
CA LEU A 100 -13.50 5.14 -5.36
C LEU A 100 -14.38 5.78 -4.26
N PRO A 101 -14.40 5.20 -3.05
CA PRO A 101 -14.97 5.85 -1.87
C PRO A 101 -14.37 7.25 -1.67
N VAL A 102 -15.20 8.19 -1.21
CA VAL A 102 -14.78 9.58 -1.02
C VAL A 102 -13.80 9.67 0.14
N VAL A 103 -12.57 10.02 -0.18
CA VAL A 103 -11.49 10.33 0.77
C VAL A 103 -10.67 11.49 0.20
N PRO A 104 -10.13 12.41 1.03
CA PRO A 104 -9.25 13.45 0.52
C PRO A 104 -8.05 12.84 -0.20
N GLU A 105 -7.75 13.31 -1.42
CA GLU A 105 -6.64 12.78 -2.24
C GLU A 105 -5.31 12.74 -1.47
N ARG A 106 -5.06 13.77 -0.65
CA ARG A 106 -3.85 13.83 0.20
C ARG A 106 -3.69 12.60 1.11
N VAL A 107 -4.78 12.04 1.64
CA VAL A 107 -4.72 10.91 2.57
C VAL A 107 -4.28 9.64 1.82
N LEU A 108 -4.80 9.42 0.61
CA LEU A 108 -4.37 8.30 -0.24
C LEU A 108 -2.91 8.44 -0.64
N ASP A 109 -2.52 9.64 -1.08
CA ASP A 109 -1.13 9.94 -1.42
C ASP A 109 -0.19 9.69 -0.22
N GLU A 110 -0.57 10.14 0.96
CA GLU A 110 0.20 9.94 2.18
C GLU A 110 0.32 8.45 2.56
N CYS A 111 -0.77 7.68 2.43
CA CYS A 111 -0.75 6.22 2.65
C CYS A 111 0.23 5.51 1.70
N MET A 112 0.34 5.97 0.45
CA MET A 112 1.21 5.35 -0.57
C MET A 112 2.67 5.81 -0.46
N LEU A 113 2.92 7.06 -0.07
CA LEU A 113 4.25 7.66 -0.10
C LEU A 113 5.01 7.56 1.22
N TYR A 114 4.32 7.49 2.35
CA TYR A 114 4.95 7.58 3.67
C TYR A 114 4.84 6.29 4.50
N ASN A 115 4.30 5.20 3.94
CA ASN A 115 4.11 3.96 4.68
C ASN A 115 5.41 3.28 5.13
N HIS A 116 6.54 3.48 4.43
CA HIS A 116 7.85 2.94 4.84
C HIS A 116 8.66 3.87 5.76
N ARG A 117 8.10 5.03 6.14
CA ARG A 117 8.79 6.00 7.00
C ARG A 117 9.01 5.41 8.39
N VAL A 118 10.27 5.30 8.81
CA VAL A 118 10.62 4.85 10.16
C VAL A 118 10.46 6.00 11.17
N MET A 119 10.91 7.20 10.80
CA MET A 119 10.75 8.39 11.65
C MET A 119 9.33 8.97 11.53
N ALA A 120 8.95 9.74 12.55
CA ALA A 120 7.67 10.45 12.56
C ALA A 120 7.62 11.46 11.41
N VAL A 121 6.48 11.50 10.71
CA VAL A 121 6.22 12.46 9.64
C VAL A 121 5.31 13.56 10.18
N PRO A 122 5.78 14.82 10.28
CA PRO A 122 4.95 15.91 10.78
C PRO A 122 3.69 16.10 9.93
N ASN A 123 2.54 16.32 10.60
CA ASN A 123 1.24 16.59 9.97
C ASN A 123 0.69 15.46 9.08
N LEU A 124 1.20 14.23 9.20
CA LEU A 124 0.66 13.06 8.51
C LEU A 124 -0.79 12.78 8.96
N SER A 125 -1.67 12.44 8.02
CA SER A 125 -3.02 11.99 8.35
C SER A 125 -3.01 10.77 9.27
N ALA A 126 -4.04 10.67 10.11
CA ALA A 126 -4.14 9.60 11.09
C ALA A 126 -4.23 8.21 10.44
N GLU A 127 -4.83 8.15 9.25
CA GLU A 127 -4.97 6.98 8.41
C GLU A 127 -3.64 6.55 7.80
N ALA A 128 -2.88 7.49 7.22
CA ALA A 128 -1.54 7.20 6.70
C ALA A 128 -0.57 6.78 7.82
N GLU A 129 -0.69 7.38 9.01
CA GLU A 129 0.05 6.94 10.19
C GLU A 129 -0.33 5.51 10.60
N CYS A 130 -1.58 5.07 10.39
CA CYS A 130 -1.96 3.66 10.60
C CYS A 130 -1.29 2.72 9.58
N PHE A 131 -1.22 3.11 8.31
CA PHE A 131 -0.48 2.35 7.29
C PHE A 131 1.02 2.26 7.60
N ARG A 132 1.65 3.39 7.97
CA ARG A 132 3.05 3.43 8.39
C ARG A 132 3.33 2.49 9.57
N ASN A 133 2.47 2.54 10.59
CA ASN A 133 2.55 1.67 11.74
C ASN A 133 2.33 0.19 11.38
N ALA A 134 1.43 -0.10 10.46
CA ALA A 134 1.17 -1.45 9.97
C ALA A 134 2.39 -2.06 9.24
N VAL A 135 3.11 -1.26 8.42
CA VAL A 135 4.37 -1.70 7.79
C VAL A 135 5.42 -2.05 8.85
N MET A 136 5.57 -1.22 9.88
CA MET A 136 6.50 -1.48 10.99
C MET A 136 6.13 -2.73 11.80
N ILE A 137 4.84 -2.98 12.04
CA ILE A 137 4.36 -4.22 12.68
C ILE A 137 4.77 -5.44 11.83
N GLU A 138 4.54 -5.38 10.53
CA GLU A 138 4.82 -6.48 9.60
C GLU A 138 6.32 -6.81 9.57
N HIS A 139 7.17 -5.81 9.36
CA HIS A 139 8.62 -5.98 9.24
C HIS A 139 9.26 -6.42 10.56
N SER A 140 8.75 -5.91 11.68
CA SER A 140 9.19 -6.32 13.02
C SER A 140 8.59 -7.65 13.49
N ARG A 141 7.72 -8.28 12.68
CA ARG A 141 6.99 -9.52 13.02
C ARG A 141 6.23 -9.39 14.36
N GLY A 142 5.68 -8.21 14.62
CA GLY A 142 4.93 -7.91 15.84
C GLY A 142 5.76 -7.61 17.09
N LEU A 143 7.08 -7.41 16.97
CA LEU A 143 7.87 -6.86 18.08
C LEU A 143 7.42 -5.43 18.41
N ILE A 144 7.09 -4.64 17.38
CA ILE A 144 6.43 -3.34 17.50
C ILE A 144 4.95 -3.53 17.15
N ARG A 145 4.03 -2.93 17.92
CA ARG A 145 2.58 -3.25 17.86
C ARG A 145 1.62 -2.07 17.83
N PHE A 146 2.04 -0.89 18.28
CA PHE A 146 1.22 0.32 18.33
C PHE A 146 -0.17 0.13 18.99
N GLY A 147 -0.22 -0.75 19.99
CA GLY A 147 -1.45 -1.05 20.74
C GLY A 147 -2.34 -2.14 20.15
N LEU A 148 -1.94 -2.83 19.07
CA LEU A 148 -2.57 -4.08 18.66
C LEU A 148 -2.16 -5.22 19.60
N GLU A 149 -3.09 -6.15 19.82
CA GLU A 149 -2.85 -7.32 20.67
C GLU A 149 -1.92 -8.32 19.98
N ARG A 150 -1.10 -9.00 20.80
CA ARG A 150 -0.14 -9.99 20.27
C ARG A 150 -0.85 -11.14 19.56
N ASP A 151 -1.99 -11.58 20.08
CA ASP A 151 -2.76 -12.69 19.53
C ASP A 151 -3.41 -12.33 18.19
N ASP A 152 -3.84 -11.07 18.01
CA ASP A 152 -4.34 -10.59 16.71
C ASP A 152 -3.24 -10.61 15.65
N ILE A 153 -2.02 -10.24 16.03
CA ILE A 153 -0.86 -10.27 15.13
C ILE A 153 -0.49 -11.72 14.80
N ARG A 154 -0.43 -12.60 15.80
CA ARG A 154 -0.16 -14.03 15.59
C ARG A 154 -1.18 -14.62 14.60
N THR A 155 -2.47 -14.38 14.85
CA THR A 155 -3.56 -14.84 13.97
C THR A 155 -3.38 -14.35 12.54
N ALA A 156 -2.99 -13.09 12.33
CA ALA A 156 -2.72 -12.57 10.99
C ALA A 156 -1.56 -13.29 10.27
N PHE A 157 -0.50 -13.66 10.99
CA PHE A 157 0.61 -14.44 10.42
C PHE A 157 0.27 -15.90 10.20
N ASP A 158 -0.63 -16.48 11.00
CA ASP A 158 -1.12 -17.85 10.83
C ASP A 158 -2.06 -17.95 9.61
N GLU A 159 -3.02 -17.03 9.47
CA GLU A 159 -3.95 -16.96 8.34
C GLU A 159 -3.26 -16.59 7.02
N HIS A 160 -2.23 -15.75 7.10
CA HIS A 160 -1.46 -15.28 5.96
C HIS A 160 0.02 -15.53 6.20
N PRO A 161 0.52 -16.76 5.98
CA PRO A 161 1.91 -17.10 6.21
C PRO A 161 2.87 -16.27 5.36
N ARG A 162 4.09 -16.03 5.87
CA ARG A 162 5.14 -15.29 5.15
C ARG A 162 5.59 -16.00 3.87
N GLY A 163 5.57 -17.33 3.83
CA GLY A 163 5.98 -18.10 2.67
C GLY A 163 7.36 -17.66 2.15
N ASN A 164 7.43 -17.30 0.87
CA ASN A 164 8.65 -16.83 0.21
C ASN A 164 8.95 -15.33 0.38
N PHE A 165 8.23 -14.61 1.25
CA PHE A 165 8.34 -13.16 1.36
C PHE A 165 9.74 -12.66 1.75
N ASP A 166 10.49 -13.41 2.57
CA ASP A 166 11.87 -13.01 2.93
C ASP A 166 12.79 -12.94 1.68
N ARG A 167 12.55 -13.78 0.66
CA ARG A 167 13.27 -13.72 -0.63
C ARG A 167 12.83 -12.53 -1.47
N VAL A 168 11.52 -12.21 -1.46
CA VAL A 168 10.97 -11.04 -2.15
C VAL A 168 11.57 -9.76 -1.55
N LEU A 169 11.60 -9.65 -0.22
CA LEU A 169 12.15 -8.49 0.48
C LEU A 169 13.65 -8.30 0.20
N MET A 170 14.41 -9.38 0.08
CA MET A 170 15.82 -9.31 -0.34
C MET A 170 15.97 -8.75 -1.76
N ASP A 171 15.16 -9.21 -2.71
CA ASP A 171 15.16 -8.69 -4.09
C ASP A 171 14.73 -7.22 -4.13
N PHE A 172 13.71 -6.84 -3.37
CA PHE A 172 13.29 -5.45 -3.18
C PHE A 172 14.45 -4.58 -2.71
N THR A 173 15.08 -4.97 -1.61
CA THR A 173 16.22 -4.27 -1.04
C THR A 173 17.34 -4.08 -2.07
N TRP A 174 17.66 -5.15 -2.83
CA TRP A 174 18.67 -5.10 -3.87
C TRP A 174 18.31 -4.14 -5.01
N ARG A 175 17.06 -4.17 -5.49
CA ARG A 175 16.55 -3.24 -6.53
C ARG A 175 16.62 -1.79 -6.06
N THR A 176 16.18 -1.51 -4.84
CA THR A 176 16.20 -0.16 -4.26
C THR A 176 17.64 0.37 -4.18
N ILE A 177 18.58 -0.41 -3.63
CA ILE A 177 20.00 -0.02 -3.54
C ILE A 177 20.60 0.24 -4.93
N LYS A 178 20.29 -0.61 -5.91
CA LYS A 178 20.90 -0.52 -7.24
C LYS A 178 20.33 0.61 -8.10
N ARG A 179 19.01 0.83 -8.07
CA ARG A 179 18.32 1.74 -8.99
C ARG A 179 18.04 3.11 -8.38
N GLU A 180 17.83 3.17 -7.08
CA GLU A 180 17.31 4.35 -6.40
C GLU A 180 17.81 4.45 -4.94
N PRO A 181 19.13 4.40 -4.70
CA PRO A 181 19.71 4.29 -3.35
C PRO A 181 19.31 5.42 -2.41
N LEU A 182 19.04 6.61 -2.96
CA LEU A 182 18.55 7.77 -2.20
C LEU A 182 17.18 7.53 -1.57
N THR A 183 16.42 6.53 -2.02
CA THR A 183 15.15 6.12 -1.41
C THR A 183 15.35 5.56 -0.01
N LEU A 184 16.51 4.99 0.33
CA LEU A 184 16.77 4.57 1.71
C LEU A 184 16.73 5.78 2.64
N VAL A 185 17.38 6.87 2.25
CA VAL A 185 17.42 8.11 3.04
C VAL A 185 16.09 8.85 2.94
N HIS A 186 15.65 9.18 1.73
CA HIS A 186 14.51 10.07 1.47
C HIS A 186 13.17 9.35 1.30
N GLY A 187 13.12 8.01 1.39
CA GLY A 187 11.89 7.20 1.30
C GLY A 187 11.63 6.37 2.57
N ILE A 188 12.68 5.84 3.22
CA ILE A 188 12.54 4.99 4.41
C ILE A 188 12.85 5.78 5.70
N PHE A 189 13.97 6.49 5.77
CA PHE A 189 14.33 7.19 7.00
C PHE A 189 13.64 8.55 7.17
N PHE A 190 13.79 9.47 6.21
CA PHE A 190 13.39 10.90 6.27
C PHE A 190 12.39 11.27 5.18
#